data_AF-A0A226QJM6-F1
#
_entry.id   AF-A0A226QJM6-F1
#
_cell.length_a   1.000
_cell.length_b   1.000
_cell.length_c   1.000
_cell.angle_alpha   90.00
_cell.angle_beta   90.00
_cell.angle_gamma   90.00
#
_symmetry.space_group_name_H-M   'P 1'
#
loop_
_entity.id
_entity.type
_entity.pdbx_description
1 polymer ?
#
loop_
_entity_poly.entity_id
_entity_poly.type
_entity_poly.pdbx_seq_one_letter_code
_entity_poly.pdbx_strand_id
1 'polypeptide(L)' 'MKKQENINIAGKQYDPSDYERTDSLSSTLATTHEQVSDVYMEGTVDGVIEDVNGKDIPLSGQNEQ' A
#
# COMPACT_ATOMS: atom_id res chain seq x y z
N MET A 1 7.77 -32.36 6.13
CA MET A 1 8.02 -31.08 5.44
C MET A 1 6.73 -30.28 5.21
N LYS A 2 5.75 -30.72 4.40
CA LYS A 2 4.51 -29.93 4.13
C LYS A 2 3.76 -29.39 5.36
N LYS A 3 3.71 -30.14 6.47
CA LYS A 3 3.00 -29.72 7.70
C LYS A 3 3.67 -28.52 8.40
N GLN A 4 5.00 -28.44 8.38
CA GLN A 4 5.73 -27.35 9.04
C GLN A 4 5.65 -26.05 8.25
N GLU A 5 5.77 -26.12 6.92
CA GLU A 5 5.52 -25.00 6.00
C GLU A 5 4.13 -24.39 6.20
N ASN A 6 3.08 -25.24 6.27
CA ASN A 6 1.71 -24.76 6.48
C ASN A 6 1.52 -24.05 7.83
N ILE A 7 2.20 -24.51 8.88
CA ILE A 7 2.16 -23.86 10.20
C ILE A 7 2.89 -22.52 10.18
N ASN A 8 3.99 -22.40 9.42
CA ASN A 8 4.74 -21.15 9.29
C ASN A 8 3.99 -20.08 8.48
N ILE A 9 3.09 -20.48 7.58
CA ILE A 9 2.24 -19.56 6.81
C ILE A 9 1.04 -19.11 7.64
N ALA A 10 0.41 -20.03 8.37
CA ALA A 10 -0.78 -19.74 9.17
C ALA A 10 -0.43 -18.83 10.36
N GLY A 11 -0.96 -17.61 10.36
CA GLY A 11 -0.76 -16.66 11.46
C GLY A 11 0.52 -15.84 11.36
N LYS A 12 1.27 -15.91 10.25
CA LYS A 12 2.35 -14.98 9.99
C LYS A 12 1.81 -13.55 9.92
N GLN A 13 2.46 -12.65 10.64
CA GLN A 13 2.21 -11.21 10.61
C GLN A 13 3.43 -10.51 10.04
N TYR A 14 3.24 -9.27 9.59
CA TYR A 14 4.35 -8.42 9.16
C TYR A 14 5.37 -8.26 10.30
N ASP A 15 6.65 -8.39 9.95
CA ASP A 15 7.78 -8.04 10.80
C ASP A 15 8.72 -7.09 10.02
N PRO A 16 9.33 -6.07 10.65
CA PRO A 16 10.24 -5.16 9.95
C PRO A 16 11.39 -5.84 9.20
N SER A 17 11.87 -7.00 9.66
CA SER A 17 12.89 -7.77 8.95
C SER A 17 12.39 -8.41 7.64
N ASP A 18 11.09 -8.41 7.36
CA ASP A 18 10.51 -8.94 6.11
C ASP A 18 10.98 -8.17 4.87
N TYR A 19 11.40 -6.90 5.00
CA TYR A 19 12.01 -6.14 3.91
C TYR A 19 13.34 -6.73 3.41
N GLU A 20 14.04 -7.51 4.25
CA GLU A 20 15.31 -8.15 3.91
C GLU A 20 15.13 -9.60 3.45
N ARG A 21 13.92 -10.16 3.57
CA ARG A 21 13.63 -11.55 3.23
C ARG A 21 13.31 -11.71 1.74
N THR A 22 13.70 -12.86 1.19
CA THR A 22 13.53 -13.17 -0.24
C THR A 22 12.38 -14.13 -0.53
N ASP A 23 11.70 -14.65 0.50
CA ASP A 23 10.52 -15.49 0.31
C ASP A 23 9.29 -14.64 -0.06
N SER A 24 8.44 -15.20 -0.92
CA SER A 24 7.30 -14.49 -1.50
C SER A 24 6.30 -13.98 -0.46
N LEU A 25 6.10 -14.72 0.64
CA LEU A 25 5.14 -14.31 1.67
C LEU A 25 5.68 -13.11 2.46
N SER A 26 6.94 -13.14 2.89
CA SER A 26 7.59 -11.98 3.54
C SER A 26 7.58 -10.76 2.64
N SER A 27 8.01 -10.93 1.38
CA SER A 27 8.07 -9.81 0.42
C SER A 27 6.69 -9.18 0.20
N THR A 28 5.63 -9.98 0.07
CA THR A 28 4.26 -9.45 -0.09
C THR A 28 3.78 -8.71 1.17
N LEU A 29 4.04 -9.27 2.36
CA LEU A 29 3.70 -8.62 3.63
C LEU A 29 4.42 -7.26 3.77
N ALA A 30 5.70 -7.20 3.45
CA ALA A 30 6.49 -5.98 3.48
C ALA A 30 5.98 -4.94 2.47
N THR A 31 5.76 -5.33 1.22
CA THR A 31 5.26 -4.43 0.16
C THR A 31 3.86 -3.89 0.46
N THR A 32 2.95 -4.69 1.03
CA THR A 32 1.62 -4.19 1.40
C THR A 32 1.65 -3.29 2.63
N HIS A 33 2.56 -3.55 3.59
CA HIS A 33 2.80 -2.66 4.72
C HIS A 33 3.35 -1.30 4.28
N GLU A 34 4.28 -1.29 3.31
CA GLU A 34 4.80 -0.07 2.67
C GLU A 34 3.66 0.72 2.01
N GLN A 35 2.88 0.09 1.13
CA GLN A 35 1.77 0.75 0.44
C GLN A 35 0.76 1.40 1.41
N VAL A 36 0.42 0.72 2.51
CA VAL A 36 -0.48 1.29 3.54
C VAL A 36 0.17 2.47 4.26
N SER A 37 1.46 2.37 4.56
CA SER A 37 2.21 3.43 5.24
C SER A 37 2.37 4.66 4.35
N ASP A 38 2.65 4.45 3.06
CA ASP A 38 2.76 5.51 2.07
C ASP A 38 1.43 6.25 1.92
N VAL A 39 0.31 5.53 1.78
CA VAL A 39 -1.02 6.17 1.72
C VAL A 39 -1.32 6.96 3.00
N TYR A 40 -0.91 6.46 4.17
CA TYR A 40 -1.11 7.18 5.42
C TYR A 40 -0.23 8.43 5.56
N MET A 41 1.02 8.38 5.09
CA MET A 41 2.00 9.46 5.25
C MET A 41 1.97 10.49 4.11
N GLU A 42 1.88 10.04 2.86
CA GLU A 42 1.85 10.86 1.64
C GLU A 42 0.43 11.36 1.34
N GLY A 43 -0.61 10.64 1.78
CA GLY A 43 -2.00 10.96 1.46
C GLY A 43 -2.41 10.45 0.07
N THR A 44 -3.43 11.07 -0.53
CA THR A 44 -3.90 10.74 -1.89
C THR A 44 -3.29 11.66 -2.94
N VAL A 45 -2.95 11.10 -4.09
CA VAL A 45 -2.63 11.91 -5.28
C VAL A 45 -3.93 12.39 -5.90
N ASP A 46 -4.39 13.56 -5.47
CA ASP A 46 -5.59 14.18 -6.03
C ASP A 46 -5.27 14.81 -7.39
N GLY A 47 -5.81 14.22 -8.46
CA GLY A 47 -5.60 14.74 -9.81
C GLY A 47 -6.34 16.06 -10.03
N VAL A 48 -5.76 16.97 -10.81
CA VAL A 48 -6.40 18.21 -11.28
C VAL A 48 -6.38 18.27 -12.80
N ILE A 49 -7.42 18.86 -13.39
CA ILE A 49 -7.43 19.32 -14.79
C ILE A 49 -7.27 20.83 -14.78
N GLU A 50 -6.29 21.35 -15.51
CA GLU A 50 -6.16 22.78 -15.79
C GLU A 50 -7.09 23.16 -16.95
N ASP A 51 -7.95 24.17 -16.77
CA ASP A 51 -8.75 24.74 -17.86
C ASP A 51 -7.90 25.63 -18.78
N VAL A 52 -8.43 26.01 -19.95
CA VAL A 52 -7.70 26.87 -20.91
C VAL A 52 -7.40 28.28 -20.39
N ASN A 53 -7.96 28.67 -19.25
CA ASN A 53 -7.71 29.92 -18.54
C ASN A 53 -6.74 29.75 -17.36
N GLY A 54 -6.14 28.57 -17.17
CA GLY A 54 -5.20 28.26 -16.10
C GLY A 54 -5.85 27.98 -14.75
N LYS A 55 -7.14 27.61 -14.72
CA LYS A 55 -7.85 27.25 -13.49
C LYS A 55 -7.79 25.75 -13.25
N ASP A 56 -7.26 25.36 -12.09
CA ASP A 56 -7.31 23.97 -11.62
C ASP A 56 -8.73 23.54 -11.24
N ILE A 57 -9.14 22.41 -11.79
CA ILE A 57 -10.40 21.72 -11.52
C ILE A 57 -10.05 20.36 -10.89
N PRO A 58 -10.34 20.14 -9.60
CA PRO A 58 -10.13 18.85 -8.95
C PRO A 58 -10.89 17.72 -9.68
N LEU A 59 -10.22 16.60 -9.91
CA LEU A 59 -10.82 15.39 -10.49
C LEU A 59 -11.55 14.53 -9.44
N SER A 60 -11.28 14.76 -8.15
CA SER A 60 -12.01 14.11 -7.07
C SER A 60 -13.45 14.62 -7.06
N GLY A 61 -14.39 13.71 -7.30
CA GLY A 61 -15.82 14.00 -7.21
C GLY A 61 -16.15 14.51 -5.81
N GLN A 62 -16.88 15.63 -5.75
CA GLN A 62 -17.50 16.16 -4.55
C GLN A 62 -18.17 15.03 -3.75
N ASN A 63 -17.52 14.60 -2.67
CA ASN A 63 -18.15 13.89 -1.57
C ASN A 63 -17.55 14.45 -0.28
N GLU A 64 -17.77 15.75 -0.07
CA GLU A 64 -17.73 16.34 1.26
C GLU A 64 -18.97 15.83 2.01
N GLN A 65 -18.74 15.01 3.04
CA GLN A 65 -19.63 14.89 4.20
C GLN A 65 -18.91 15.52 5.39
#